data_AF-A0A934K8R0-F1
#
_entry.id   AF-A0A934K8R0-F1
#
_cell.length_a   1.000
_cell.length_b   1.000
_cell.length_c   1.000
_cell.angle_alpha   90.00
_cell.angle_beta   90.00
_cell.angle_gamma   90.00
#
_symmetry.space_group_name_H-M   'P 1'
#
loop_
_entity.id
_entity.type
_entity.pdbx_description
1 polymer ?
#
loop_
_entity_poly.entity_id
_entity_poly.type
_entity_poly.pdbx_seq_one_letter_code
_entity_poly.pdbx_strand_id
1 'polypeptide(L)'
;MRDAFALSHAGGYRPLKEVLSAELPRTLAKAGVNTGSEAVANVVGAFAELEPQPGLREALVRASGAGVKLLALTNGSADSTRQLLERSGVLECFAALLSCDEVRRTKPHPEVYAIARRKAEGELWLVAAHAWDVAGALMAGLRGAYVSEQEGSYLESVYPEPDLVAATLQEAVDGILARA
;
A
#
# COMPACT_ATOMS: atom_id res chain seq x y z
N MET A 1 3.43 -3.44 12.33
CA MET A 1 2.50 -4.02 11.31
C MET A 1 2.00 -5.40 11.70
N ARG A 2 2.85 -6.33 12.18
CA ARG A 2 2.43 -7.68 12.58
C ARG A 2 1.20 -7.66 13.50
N ASP A 3 1.17 -6.82 14.54
CA ASP A 3 0.05 -6.85 15.49
C ASP A 3 -1.22 -6.22 14.89
N ALA A 4 -1.10 -5.33 13.89
CA ALA A 4 -2.25 -4.82 13.13
C ALA A 4 -2.90 -5.93 12.30
N PHE A 5 -2.09 -6.75 11.61
CA PHE A 5 -2.57 -7.89 10.83
C PHE A 5 -3.18 -8.96 11.73
N ALA A 6 -2.52 -9.29 12.84
CA ALA A 6 -3.02 -10.27 13.81
C ALA A 6 -4.34 -9.82 14.43
N LEU A 7 -4.47 -8.55 14.82
CA LEU A 7 -5.70 -8.00 15.36
C LEU A 7 -6.85 -8.07 14.34
N SER A 8 -6.57 -7.67 13.08
CA SER A 8 -7.54 -7.77 11.99
C SER A 8 -7.97 -9.20 11.73
N HIS A 9 -7.03 -10.15 11.71
CA HIS A 9 -7.32 -11.56 11.51
C HIS A 9 -8.18 -12.15 12.63
N ALA A 10 -7.96 -11.70 13.88
CA ALA A 10 -8.77 -12.09 15.04
C ALA A 10 -10.16 -11.39 15.08
N GLY A 11 -10.51 -10.59 14.07
CA GLY A 11 -11.80 -9.89 13.95
C GLY A 11 -11.85 -8.50 14.61
N GLY A 12 -10.80 -8.09 15.31
CA GLY A 12 -10.64 -6.75 15.87
C GLY A 12 -10.15 -5.75 14.81
N TYR A 13 -10.21 -4.46 15.13
CA TYR A 13 -9.63 -3.43 14.27
C TYR A 13 -9.34 -2.15 15.05
N ARG A 14 -8.19 -1.55 14.75
CA ARG A 14 -7.76 -0.22 15.16
C ARG A 14 -7.07 0.44 13.97
N PRO A 15 -7.18 1.76 13.79
CA PRO A 15 -6.40 2.50 12.80
C PRO A 15 -4.91 2.19 12.91
N LEU A 16 -4.23 2.04 11.78
CA LEU A 16 -2.82 1.62 11.75
C LEU A 16 -1.92 2.52 12.61
N LYS A 17 -2.17 3.84 12.61
CA LYS A 17 -1.44 4.81 13.43
C LYS A 17 -1.51 4.50 14.93
N GLU A 18 -2.67 4.08 15.44
CA GLU A 18 -2.83 3.70 16.85
C GLU A 18 -2.02 2.45 17.18
N VAL A 19 -2.06 1.44 16.32
CA VAL A 19 -1.31 0.19 16.52
C VAL A 19 0.19 0.47 16.49
N LEU A 20 0.67 1.23 15.50
CA LEU A 20 2.09 1.59 15.40
C LEU A 20 2.56 2.43 16.60
N SER A 21 1.73 3.35 17.10
CA SER A 21 2.05 4.13 18.30
C SER A 21 2.19 3.25 19.55
N ALA A 22 1.37 2.20 19.67
CA ALA A 22 1.47 1.24 20.77
C ALA A 22 2.63 0.24 20.60
N GLU A 23 2.95 -0.15 19.36
CA GLU A 23 4.05 -1.08 19.06
C GLU A 23 5.43 -0.43 19.22
N LEU A 24 5.58 0.85 18.85
CA LEU A 24 6.87 1.52 18.74
C LEU A 24 7.68 1.53 20.06
N PRO A 25 7.12 1.87 21.24
CA PRO A 25 7.86 1.83 22.50
C PRO A 25 8.48 0.46 22.78
N ARG A 26 7.73 -0.62 22.52
CA ARG A 26 8.21 -2.00 22.69
C ARG A 26 9.33 -2.32 21.71
N THR A 27 9.25 -1.85 20.46
CA THR A 27 10.30 -2.03 19.45
C THR A 27 11.58 -1.28 19.84
N LEU A 28 11.47 -0.03 20.29
CA LEU A 28 12.60 0.78 20.73
C LEU A 28 13.29 0.17 21.96
N ALA A 29 12.52 -0.29 22.95
CA ALA A 29 13.07 -0.97 24.12
C ALA A 29 13.89 -2.22 23.75
N LYS A 30 13.43 -3.01 22.77
CA LYS A 30 14.19 -4.17 22.26
C LYS A 30 15.49 -3.78 21.55
N ALA A 31 15.52 -2.60 20.95
CA ALA A 31 16.72 -2.03 20.34
C ALA A 31 17.63 -1.31 21.36
N GLY A 32 17.30 -1.32 22.66
CA GLY A 32 18.05 -0.61 23.69
C GLY A 32 17.86 0.92 23.65
N VAL A 33 16.87 1.41 22.92
CA VAL A 33 16.58 2.84 22.76
C VAL A 33 15.53 3.28 23.78
N ASN A 34 15.97 4.04 24.80
CA ASN A 34 15.08 4.64 25.80
C ASN A 34 14.67 6.04 25.36
N THR A 35 13.38 6.23 25.07
CA THR A 35 12.84 7.52 24.62
C THR A 35 11.51 7.84 25.30
N GLY A 36 11.18 9.13 25.38
CA GLY A 36 9.91 9.61 25.91
C GLY A 36 8.77 9.55 24.88
N SER A 37 7.55 9.80 25.34
CA SER A 37 6.33 9.80 24.51
C SER A 37 6.37 10.79 23.34
N GLU A 38 7.11 11.89 23.48
CA GLU A 38 7.28 12.89 22.42
C GLU A 38 8.06 12.33 21.23
N ALA A 39 9.13 11.58 21.45
CA ALA A 39 9.89 10.94 20.38
C ALA A 39 9.05 9.91 19.61
N VAL A 40 8.22 9.15 20.33
CA VAL A 40 7.26 8.20 19.74
C VAL A 40 6.27 8.94 18.85
N ALA A 41 5.69 10.04 19.35
CA ALA A 41 4.78 10.88 18.58
C ALA A 41 5.44 11.46 17.32
N ASN A 42 6.70 11.90 17.41
CA ASN A 42 7.45 12.43 16.28
C ASN A 42 7.70 11.37 15.20
N VAL A 43 8.16 10.17 15.58
CA VAL A 43 8.40 9.07 14.63
C VAL A 43 7.09 8.63 13.95
N VAL A 44 6.00 8.52 14.72
CA VAL A 44 4.69 8.18 14.16
C VAL A 44 4.18 9.31 13.25
N GLY A 45 4.42 10.57 13.61
CA GLY A 45 4.08 11.74 12.81
C GLY A 45 4.80 11.76 11.46
N ALA A 46 6.08 11.38 11.44
CA ALA A 46 6.92 11.37 10.24
C ALA A 46 6.39 10.47 9.11
N PHE A 47 5.51 9.50 9.40
CA PHE A 47 4.84 8.71 8.35
C PHE A 47 3.99 9.57 7.40
N ALA A 48 3.47 10.71 7.87
CA ALA A 48 2.72 11.66 7.02
C ALA A 48 3.63 12.57 6.18
N GLU A 49 4.96 12.45 6.35
CA GLU A 49 5.97 13.29 5.71
C GLU A 49 6.92 12.48 4.82
N LEU A 50 6.60 11.21 4.53
CA LEU A 50 7.40 10.36 3.66
C LEU A 50 7.50 10.96 2.26
N GLU A 51 8.72 10.93 1.71
CA GLU A 51 8.98 11.35 0.35
C GLU A 51 8.58 10.26 -0.65
N PRO A 52 8.09 10.63 -1.85
CA PRO A 52 7.78 9.67 -2.90
C PRO A 52 9.06 8.99 -3.42
N GLN A 53 8.93 7.73 -3.85
CA GLN A 53 10.01 7.04 -4.53
C GLN A 53 10.36 7.75 -5.85
N PRO A 54 11.64 7.77 -6.26
CA PRO A 54 12.05 8.30 -7.56
C PRO A 54 11.24 7.67 -8.70
N GLY A 55 10.74 8.48 -9.62
CA GLY A 55 9.97 7.99 -10.76
C GLY A 55 8.47 7.81 -10.54
N LEU A 56 7.97 8.05 -9.31
CA LEU A 56 6.54 7.96 -8.99
C LEU A 56 5.71 8.85 -9.93
N ARG A 57 6.09 10.12 -10.06
CA ARG A 57 5.35 11.09 -10.86
C ARG A 57 5.30 10.66 -12.32
N GLU A 58 6.43 10.29 -12.90
CA GLU A 58 6.57 9.88 -14.29
C GLU A 58 5.70 8.66 -14.59
N ALA A 59 5.71 7.66 -13.69
CA ALA A 59 4.89 6.46 -13.82
C ALA A 59 3.38 6.78 -13.77
N LEU A 60 2.95 7.59 -12.80
CA LEU A 60 1.54 7.95 -12.64
C LEU A 60 1.02 8.82 -13.79
N VAL A 61 1.80 9.81 -14.23
CA VAL A 61 1.45 10.66 -15.38
C VAL A 61 1.35 9.82 -16.65
N ARG A 62 2.26 8.87 -16.85
CA ARG A 62 2.23 7.96 -18.00
C ARG A 62 0.98 7.08 -17.99
N ALA A 63 0.67 6.44 -16.86
CA ALA A 63 -0.53 5.62 -16.72
C ALA A 63 -1.81 6.43 -16.95
N SER A 64 -1.91 7.60 -16.30
CA SER A 64 -3.06 8.50 -16.45
C SER A 64 -3.20 9.01 -17.88
N GLY A 65 -2.09 9.36 -18.55
CA GLY A 65 -2.07 9.82 -19.95
C GLY A 65 -2.48 8.75 -20.94
N ALA A 66 -2.29 7.47 -20.61
CA ALA A 66 -2.79 6.32 -21.36
C ALA A 66 -4.26 5.98 -21.05
N GLY A 67 -4.95 6.79 -20.24
CA GLY A 67 -6.36 6.60 -19.89
C GLY A 67 -6.62 5.61 -18.74
N VAL A 68 -5.58 5.16 -18.04
CA VAL A 68 -5.74 4.27 -16.88
C VAL A 68 -6.30 5.05 -15.69
N LYS A 69 -7.40 4.56 -15.11
CA LYS A 69 -7.98 5.11 -13.88
C LYS A 69 -7.17 4.64 -12.67
N LEU A 70 -6.49 5.56 -11.99
CA LEU A 70 -5.66 5.25 -10.84
C LEU A 70 -6.44 5.34 -9.53
N LEU A 71 -6.25 4.37 -8.63
CA LEU A 71 -6.81 4.33 -7.29
C LEU A 71 -5.68 4.08 -6.29
N ALA A 72 -5.63 4.82 -5.20
CA ALA A 72 -4.76 4.49 -4.07
C ALA A 72 -5.53 3.62 -3.08
N LEU A 73 -4.96 2.50 -2.63
CA LEU A 73 -5.55 1.61 -1.62
C LEU A 73 -4.54 1.39 -0.49
N THR A 74 -4.86 1.83 0.72
CA THR A 74 -3.90 1.89 1.85
C THR A 74 -4.39 1.15 3.10
N ASN A 75 -3.44 0.65 3.90
CA ASN A 75 -3.69 0.23 5.29
C ASN A 75 -3.63 1.41 6.29
N GLY A 76 -3.14 2.57 5.85
CA GLY A 76 -3.21 3.82 6.60
C GLY A 76 -4.54 4.55 6.38
N SER A 77 -4.65 5.75 6.96
CA SER A 77 -5.84 6.57 6.77
C SER A 77 -5.85 7.23 5.38
N ALA A 78 -7.05 7.49 4.86
CA ALA A 78 -7.23 8.26 3.63
C ALA A 78 -6.61 9.67 3.73
N ASP A 79 -6.73 10.33 4.90
CA ASP A 79 -6.21 11.68 5.12
C ASP A 79 -4.68 11.73 5.06
N SER A 80 -3.99 10.79 5.73
CA SER A 80 -2.52 10.73 5.68
C SER A 80 -2.01 10.45 4.27
N THR A 81 -2.69 9.57 3.54
CA THR A 81 -2.36 9.26 2.15
C THR A 81 -2.59 10.46 1.23
N ARG A 82 -3.69 11.20 1.42
CA ARG A 82 -3.98 12.44 0.69
C ARG A 82 -2.85 13.45 0.87
N GLN A 83 -2.44 13.71 2.11
CA GLN A 83 -1.36 14.66 2.41
C GLN A 83 -0.04 14.28 1.73
N LEU A 84 0.34 12.99 1.75
CA LEU A 84 1.53 12.49 1.06
C LEU A 84 1.47 12.73 -0.46
N LEU A 85 0.32 12.44 -1.08
CA LEU A 85 0.14 12.60 -2.53
C LEU A 85 0.04 14.08 -2.95
N GLU A 86 -0.55 14.93 -2.11
CA GLU A 86 -0.58 16.39 -2.31
C GLU A 86 0.82 16.99 -2.26
N ARG A 87 1.60 16.65 -1.22
CA ARG A 87 3.01 17.09 -1.10
C ARG A 87 3.86 16.61 -2.26
N SER A 88 3.60 15.39 -2.73
CA SER A 88 4.26 14.82 -3.91
C SER A 88 3.77 15.42 -5.23
N GLY A 89 2.69 16.22 -5.21
CA GLY A 89 2.05 16.85 -6.36
C GLY A 89 1.50 15.87 -7.40
N VAL A 90 1.04 14.70 -6.96
CA VAL A 90 0.47 13.64 -7.81
C VAL A 90 -0.94 13.24 -7.39
N LEU A 91 -1.54 13.95 -6.42
CA LEU A 91 -2.90 13.66 -5.95
C LEU A 91 -3.90 13.64 -7.12
N GLU A 92 -3.80 14.60 -8.04
CA GLU A 92 -4.68 14.74 -9.19
C GLU A 92 -4.63 13.56 -10.18
N CYS A 93 -3.59 12.72 -10.13
CA CYS A 93 -3.54 11.50 -10.92
C CYS A 93 -4.53 10.44 -10.43
N PHE A 94 -4.97 10.50 -9.16
CA PHE A 94 -5.82 9.50 -8.55
C PHE A 94 -7.30 9.85 -8.60
N ALA A 95 -8.11 8.96 -9.16
CA ALA A 95 -9.56 9.09 -9.19
C ALA A 95 -10.22 8.81 -7.84
N ALA A 96 -9.57 8.05 -6.96
CA ALA A 96 -10.00 7.85 -5.57
C ALA A 96 -8.85 7.45 -4.66
N LEU A 97 -8.98 7.81 -3.38
CA LEU A 97 -8.16 7.32 -2.28
C LEU A 97 -9.03 6.44 -1.39
N LEU A 98 -8.62 5.19 -1.20
CA LEU A 98 -9.36 4.15 -0.52
C LEU A 98 -8.55 3.67 0.68
N SER A 99 -9.22 3.50 1.81
CA SER A 99 -8.58 3.06 3.05
C SER A 99 -9.23 1.80 3.59
N CYS A 100 -8.42 0.93 4.15
CA CYS A 100 -8.88 -0.26 4.86
C CYS A 100 -9.78 0.09 6.07
N ASP A 101 -9.71 1.34 6.55
CA ASP A 101 -10.57 1.91 7.59
C ASP A 101 -12.06 1.81 7.24
N GLU A 102 -12.41 1.86 5.95
CA GLU A 102 -13.80 1.75 5.45
C GLU A 102 -14.44 0.40 5.77
N VAL A 103 -13.65 -0.67 5.82
CA VAL A 103 -14.11 -2.05 6.07
C VAL A 103 -13.63 -2.58 7.42
N ARG A 104 -12.85 -1.79 8.18
CA ARG A 104 -12.33 -2.17 9.50
C ARG A 104 -11.61 -3.53 9.46
N ARG A 105 -10.82 -3.74 8.41
CA ARG A 105 -9.95 -4.90 8.18
C ARG A 105 -8.69 -4.42 7.48
N THR A 106 -7.53 -4.99 7.79
CA THR A 106 -6.30 -4.68 7.06
C THR A 106 -6.14 -5.59 5.85
N LYS A 107 -5.45 -5.11 4.81
CA LYS A 107 -4.87 -6.00 3.80
C LYS A 107 -4.03 -7.09 4.51
N PRO A 108 -3.97 -8.33 3.98
CA PRO A 108 -4.55 -8.78 2.72
C PRO A 108 -5.98 -9.34 2.83
N HIS A 109 -6.80 -8.85 3.76
CA HIS A 109 -8.21 -9.29 3.84
C HIS A 109 -8.97 -8.95 2.54
N PRO A 110 -9.74 -9.89 1.95
CA PRO A 110 -10.38 -9.71 0.64
C PRO A 110 -11.32 -8.50 0.56
N GLU A 111 -11.99 -8.16 1.66
CA GLU A 111 -12.88 -6.98 1.71
C GLU A 111 -12.17 -5.65 1.45
N VAL A 112 -10.86 -5.56 1.70
CA VAL A 112 -10.09 -4.33 1.42
C VAL A 112 -9.94 -4.13 -0.09
N TYR A 113 -9.63 -5.19 -0.84
CA TYR A 113 -9.58 -5.14 -2.30
C TYR A 113 -10.97 -4.95 -2.92
N ALA A 114 -12.02 -5.46 -2.26
CA ALA A 114 -13.39 -5.25 -2.68
C ALA A 114 -13.80 -3.76 -2.66
N ILE A 115 -13.13 -2.90 -1.87
CA ILE A 115 -13.34 -1.44 -1.93
C ILE A 115 -13.04 -0.91 -3.33
N ALA A 116 -11.90 -1.30 -3.91
CA ALA A 116 -11.51 -0.88 -5.27
C ALA A 116 -12.49 -1.40 -6.32
N ARG A 117 -12.92 -2.67 -6.19
CA ARG A 117 -13.92 -3.28 -7.08
C ARG A 117 -15.26 -2.55 -7.08
N ARG A 118 -15.68 -1.95 -5.96
CA ARG A 118 -16.90 -1.13 -5.89
C ARG A 118 -16.75 0.25 -6.54
N LYS A 119 -15.53 0.70 -6.86
CA LYS A 119 -15.24 2.05 -7.38
C LYS A 119 -14.85 2.07 -8.86
N ALA A 120 -14.51 0.91 -9.41
CA ALA A 120 -14.09 0.76 -10.79
C ALA A 120 -14.54 -0.59 -11.35
N GLU A 121 -15.02 -0.56 -12.59
CA GLU A 121 -15.40 -1.73 -13.36
C GLU A 121 -14.21 -2.19 -14.22
N GLY A 122 -14.33 -3.38 -14.82
CA GLY A 122 -13.31 -3.93 -15.71
C GLY A 122 -12.16 -4.64 -14.98
N GLU A 123 -11.03 -4.75 -15.67
CA GLU A 123 -9.83 -5.37 -15.12
C GLU A 123 -9.16 -4.42 -14.12
N LEU A 124 -8.82 -4.95 -12.93
CA LEU A 124 -8.15 -4.19 -11.88
C LEU A 124 -6.81 -4.83 -11.55
N TRP A 125 -5.77 -4.00 -11.56
CA TRP A 125 -4.42 -4.38 -11.20
C TRP A 125 -4.07 -3.81 -9.82
N LEU A 126 -3.55 -4.65 -8.92
CA LEU A 126 -2.83 -4.18 -7.76
C LEU A 126 -1.33 -4.12 -8.11
N VAL A 127 -0.73 -2.94 -7.95
CA VAL A 127 0.71 -2.72 -8.10
C VAL A 127 1.29 -2.47 -6.70
N ALA A 128 2.23 -3.29 -6.26
CA ALA A 128 2.85 -3.13 -4.94
C ALA A 128 4.27 -3.69 -4.88
N ALA A 129 5.09 -3.12 -3.99
CA ALA A 129 6.41 -3.63 -3.65
C ALA A 129 6.38 -4.70 -2.55
N HIS A 130 5.19 -5.00 -2.00
CA HIS A 130 5.01 -5.99 -0.96
C HIS A 130 4.40 -7.26 -1.55
N ALA A 131 5.14 -8.37 -1.51
CA ALA A 131 4.69 -9.64 -2.09
C ALA A 131 3.36 -10.12 -1.48
N TRP A 132 3.16 -9.89 -0.17
CA TRP A 132 1.93 -10.26 0.53
C TRP A 132 0.69 -9.47 0.08
N ASP A 133 0.87 -8.22 -0.37
CA ASP A 133 -0.24 -7.38 -0.85
C ASP A 133 -0.66 -7.82 -2.25
N VAL A 134 0.32 -8.09 -3.13
CA VAL A 134 0.10 -8.68 -4.46
C VAL A 134 -0.61 -10.02 -4.34
N ALA A 135 -0.14 -10.91 -3.48
CA ALA A 135 -0.79 -12.19 -3.21
C ALA A 135 -2.25 -12.02 -2.75
N GLY A 136 -2.50 -11.09 -1.84
CA GLY A 136 -3.85 -10.79 -1.35
C GLY A 136 -4.79 -10.32 -2.46
N ALA A 137 -4.32 -9.46 -3.36
CA ALA A 137 -5.10 -9.00 -4.51
C ALA A 137 -5.39 -10.14 -5.50
N LEU A 138 -4.40 -10.98 -5.81
CA LEU A 138 -4.58 -12.14 -6.68
C LEU A 138 -5.65 -13.09 -6.12
N MET A 139 -5.58 -13.40 -4.82
CA MET A 139 -6.59 -14.23 -4.14
C MET A 139 -7.98 -13.57 -4.10
N ALA A 140 -8.05 -12.24 -4.17
CA ALA A 140 -9.30 -11.48 -4.28
C ALA A 140 -9.79 -11.31 -5.73
N GLY A 141 -9.12 -11.93 -6.73
CA GLY A 141 -9.51 -11.90 -8.14
C GLY A 141 -9.14 -10.60 -8.87
N LEU A 142 -8.10 -9.91 -8.42
CA LEU A 142 -7.44 -8.82 -9.16
C LEU A 142 -6.22 -9.37 -9.89
N ARG A 143 -5.75 -8.66 -10.92
CA ARG A 143 -4.42 -8.87 -11.51
C ARG A 143 -3.34 -8.31 -10.56
N GLY A 144 -2.13 -8.84 -10.59
CA GLY A 144 -1.04 -8.45 -9.69
C GLY A 144 0.25 -8.08 -10.42
N ALA A 145 0.80 -6.90 -10.12
CA ALA A 145 2.15 -6.51 -10.52
C ALA A 145 3.03 -6.29 -9.28
N TYR A 146 4.09 -7.08 -9.16
CA TYR A 146 5.08 -6.98 -8.09
C TYR A 146 6.27 -6.11 -8.52
N VAL A 147 6.56 -5.08 -7.72
CA VAL A 147 7.73 -4.20 -7.91
C VAL A 147 8.86 -4.65 -6.99
N SER A 148 9.92 -5.20 -7.56
CA SER A 148 10.94 -5.91 -6.79
C SER A 148 12.01 -5.03 -6.14
N GLU A 149 12.07 -3.73 -6.44
CA GLU A 149 13.15 -2.82 -5.98
C GLU A 149 13.45 -2.92 -4.48
N GLN A 150 12.42 -3.06 -3.64
CA GLN A 150 12.55 -2.98 -2.18
C GLN A 150 12.69 -4.35 -1.51
N GLU A 151 11.82 -5.32 -1.83
CA GLU A 151 11.83 -6.65 -1.22
C GLU A 151 12.72 -7.66 -1.98
N GLY A 152 13.19 -7.32 -3.18
CA GLY A 152 14.13 -8.10 -3.98
C GLY A 152 13.48 -9.24 -4.77
N SER A 153 12.96 -10.26 -4.09
CA SER A 153 12.42 -11.46 -4.73
C SER A 153 10.99 -11.74 -4.29
N TYR A 154 10.14 -12.19 -5.23
CA TYR A 154 8.81 -12.66 -4.88
C TYR A 154 8.88 -14.01 -4.15
N LEU A 155 7.91 -14.29 -3.27
CA LEU A 155 7.83 -15.56 -2.53
C LEU A 155 7.01 -16.60 -3.29
N GLU A 156 7.48 -17.00 -4.48
CA GLU A 156 6.78 -17.89 -5.42
C GLU A 156 6.37 -19.25 -4.83
N SER A 157 7.12 -19.76 -3.85
CA SER A 157 6.80 -21.03 -3.18
C SER A 157 5.63 -20.93 -2.19
N VAL A 158 5.21 -19.71 -1.84
CA VAL A 158 4.18 -19.44 -0.82
C VAL A 158 2.97 -18.73 -1.44
N TYR A 159 3.20 -17.82 -2.38
CA TYR A 159 2.17 -16.97 -2.95
C TYR A 159 1.87 -17.32 -4.41
N PRO A 160 0.62 -17.10 -4.87
CA PRO A 160 0.29 -17.25 -6.28
C PRO A 160 1.18 -16.34 -7.13
N GLU A 161 1.56 -16.82 -8.32
CA GLU A 161 2.42 -16.10 -9.24
C GLU A 161 1.73 -14.78 -9.69
N PRO A 162 2.44 -13.64 -9.66
CA PRO A 162 1.92 -12.38 -10.16
C PRO A 162 1.89 -12.37 -11.69
N ASP A 163 0.95 -11.62 -12.26
CA ASP A 163 0.85 -11.42 -13.71
C ASP A 163 2.06 -10.67 -14.31
N LEU A 164 2.74 -9.90 -13.46
CA LEU A 164 3.91 -9.11 -13.83
C LEU A 164 4.87 -8.99 -12.64
N VAL A 165 6.15 -9.22 -12.89
CA VAL A 165 7.24 -8.81 -12.01
C VAL A 165 8.03 -7.74 -12.75
N ALA A 166 8.29 -6.62 -12.09
CA ALA A 166 9.02 -5.48 -12.62
C ALA A 166 10.04 -4.99 -11.60
N ALA A 167 11.19 -4.48 -12.06
CA ALA A 167 12.19 -3.95 -11.14
C ALA A 167 11.73 -2.62 -10.53
N THR A 168 11.02 -1.79 -11.31
CA THR A 168 10.60 -0.45 -10.91
C THR A 168 9.10 -0.23 -11.14
N LEU A 169 8.54 0.83 -10.55
CA LEU A 169 7.14 1.21 -10.80
C LEU A 169 6.90 1.59 -12.27
N GLN A 170 7.86 2.22 -12.92
CA GLN A 170 7.79 2.59 -14.33
C GLN A 170 7.70 1.35 -15.21
N GLU A 171 8.55 0.35 -14.98
CA GLU A 171 8.48 -0.93 -15.68
C GLU A 171 7.16 -1.67 -15.42
N ALA A 172 6.62 -1.58 -14.20
CA ALA A 172 5.31 -2.15 -13.89
C ALA A 172 4.21 -1.47 -14.72
N VAL A 173 4.19 -0.13 -14.77
CA VAL A 173 3.24 0.63 -15.59
C VAL A 173 3.39 0.28 -17.07
N ASP A 174 4.61 0.25 -17.59
CA ASP A 174 4.87 -0.12 -18.99
C ASP A 174 4.40 -1.54 -19.32
N GLY A 175 4.69 -2.49 -18.43
CA GLY A 175 4.25 -3.86 -18.59
C GLY A 175 2.73 -4.02 -18.57
N ILE A 176 2.02 -3.25 -17.73
CA ILE A 176 0.56 -3.24 -17.68
C ILE A 176 -0.01 -2.64 -18.97
N LEU A 177 0.51 -1.49 -19.42
CA LEU A 177 0.04 -0.82 -20.63
C LEU A 177 0.27 -1.65 -21.90
N ALA A 178 1.33 -2.47 -21.94
CA ALA A 178 1.57 -3.39 -23.04
C ALA A 178 0.60 -4.58 -23.09
N ARG A 179 -0.22 -4.78 -22.05
CA ARG A 179 -1.21 -5.87 -21.91
C ARG A 179 -2.66 -5.37 -21.99
N ALA A 180 -2.87 -4.06 -22.02
CA ALA A 180 -4.18 -3.41 -22.12
C ALA A 180 -4.61 -3.23 -23.58
#